data_AF-A0A7K2XN73-F1
#
_entry.id   AF-A0A7K2XN73-F1
#
_cell.length_a   1.000
_cell.length_b   1.000
_cell.length_c   1.000
_cell.angle_alpha   90.00
_cell.angle_beta   90.00
_cell.angle_gamma   90.00
#
_symmetry.space_group_name_H-M   'P 1'
#
loop_
_entity.id
_entity.type
_entity.pdbx_description
1 polymer ?
#
loop_
_entity_poly.entity_id
_entity_poly.type
_entity_poly.pdbx_seq_one_letter_code
_entity_poly.pdbx_strand_id
1 'polypeptide(L)'
;SLWQRDILGSEEDPGSEISRQLSYWKETLDGLPDELELPVDRPRPAVASYRGERIPFRIPAPLHRQVVELARDAQASPFMVLQAALAALL
;
A
#
# COMPACT_ATOMS: atom_id res chain seq x y z
N SER A 1 -1.54 22.22 12.38
CA SER A 1 -0.34 22.42 13.21
C SER A 1 0.54 23.46 12.53
N LEU A 2 0.99 24.52 13.23
CA LEU A 2 1.81 25.59 12.63
C LEU A 2 3.15 25.07 12.08
N TRP A 3 3.79 24.16 12.81
CA TRP A 3 5.04 23.50 12.39
C TRP A 3 4.94 22.76 11.05
N GLN A 4 3.77 22.17 10.77
CA GLN A 4 3.55 21.45 9.52
C GLN A 4 3.44 22.40 8.32
N ARG A 5 2.88 23.61 8.52
CA ARG A 5 2.85 24.65 7.47
C ARG A 5 4.23 25.27 7.25
N ASP A 6 5.06 25.37 8.30
CA ASP A 6 6.43 25.88 8.16
C ASP A 6 7.33 24.94 7.34
N ILE A 7 7.10 23.62 7.40
CA ILE A 7 7.89 22.62 6.66
C ILE A 7 7.29 22.31 5.30
N LEU A 8 5.96 22.15 5.20
CA LEU A 8 5.32 21.71 3.96
C LEU A 8 4.85 22.89 3.09
N GLY A 9 4.75 24.10 3.66
CA GLY A 9 4.18 25.27 3.01
C GLY A 9 2.65 25.25 2.95
N SER A 10 2.09 25.97 1.99
CA SER A 10 0.64 26.10 1.76
C SER A 10 0.23 25.38 0.48
N GLU A 11 -0.95 24.75 0.47
CA GLU A 11 -1.53 24.16 -0.75
C GLU A 11 -1.86 25.22 -1.82
N GLU A 12 -2.04 26.47 -1.39
CA GLU A 12 -2.26 27.61 -2.29
C GLU A 12 -0.98 28.09 -2.97
N ASP A 13 0.19 27.64 -2.50
CA ASP A 13 1.49 27.91 -3.12
C ASP A 13 1.90 26.70 -3.98
N PRO A 14 1.92 26.81 -5.32
CA PRO A 14 2.32 25.72 -6.19
C PRO A 14 3.77 25.26 -6.01
N GLY A 15 4.64 26.12 -5.44
CA GLY A 15 6.04 25.80 -5.15
C GLY A 15 6.25 25.06 -3.82
N SER A 16 5.19 24.87 -3.03
CA SER A 16 5.29 24.23 -1.73
C SER A 16 5.44 22.71 -1.84
N GLU A 17 6.04 22.11 -0.81
CA GLU A 17 6.22 20.66 -0.74
C GLU A 17 4.88 19.93 -0.63
N ILE A 18 3.87 20.52 0.03
CA ILE A 18 2.53 19.94 0.09
C ILE A 18 1.88 19.91 -1.29
N SER A 19 2.01 20.97 -2.08
CA SER A 19 1.47 21.02 -3.44
C SER A 19 2.15 19.99 -4.33
N ARG A 20 3.46 19.81 -4.21
CA ARG A 20 4.22 18.78 -4.94
C ARG A 20 3.76 17.37 -4.60
N GLN A 21 3.64 17.05 -3.31
CA GLN A 21 3.17 15.72 -2.86
C GLN A 21 1.73 15.46 -3.27
N LEU A 22 0.86 16.48 -3.23
CA LEU A 22 -0.54 16.35 -3.64
C LEU A 22 -0.65 16.07 -5.14
N SER A 23 0.10 16.79 -5.98
CA SER A 23 0.13 16.54 -7.42
C SER A 23 0.61 15.13 -7.75
N TYR A 24 1.68 14.67 -7.08
CA TYR A 24 2.17 13.30 -7.23
C TYR A 24 1.10 12.25 -6.93
N TRP A 25 0.37 12.39 -5.81
CA TRP A 25 -0.67 11.40 -5.45
C TRP A 25 -1.90 11.48 -6.34
N LYS A 26 -2.29 12.68 -6.79
CA LYS A 26 -3.37 12.84 -7.77
C LYS A 26 -3.04 12.11 -9.07
N GLU A 27 -1.82 12.22 -9.56
CA GLU A 27 -1.37 11.53 -10.78
C GLU A 27 -1.19 10.02 -10.55
N THR A 28 -0.56 9.63 -9.45
CA THR A 28 -0.25 8.22 -9.15
C THR A 28 -1.52 7.38 -8.93
N LEU A 29 -2.58 7.99 -8.37
CA LEU A 29 -3.84 7.31 -8.06
C LEU A 29 -4.92 7.58 -9.11
N ASP A 30 -4.60 8.28 -10.20
CA ASP A 30 -5.54 8.56 -11.27
C ASP A 30 -5.96 7.26 -11.98
N GLY A 31 -7.24 7.15 -12.30
CA GLY A 31 -7.78 5.99 -13.03
C GLY A 31 -7.78 4.66 -12.28
N LEU A 32 -7.54 4.65 -10.96
CA LEU A 32 -7.69 3.44 -10.16
C LEU A 32 -9.17 2.98 -10.14
N PRO A 33 -9.43 1.66 -10.10
CA PRO A 33 -10.79 1.14 -9.99
C PRO A 33 -11.40 1.47 -8.63
N ASP A 34 -12.72 1.69 -8.61
CA ASP A 34 -13.47 1.94 -7.38
C ASP A 34 -13.49 0.73 -6.43
N GLU A 35 -13.44 -0.48 -6.98
CA GLU A 35 -13.46 -1.74 -6.23
C GLU A 35 -12.55 -2.80 -6.88
N LEU A 36 -11.90 -3.62 -6.04
CA LEU A 36 -11.17 -4.81 -6.46
C LEU A 36 -12.13 -6.01 -6.53
N GLU A 37 -12.18 -6.67 -7.68
CA GLU A 37 -12.98 -7.88 -7.89
C GLU A 37 -12.26 -9.10 -7.31
N LEU A 38 -12.72 -9.57 -6.14
CA LEU A 38 -12.19 -10.77 -5.49
C LEU A 38 -13.22 -11.91 -5.55
N PRO A 39 -12.78 -13.19 -5.51
CA PRO A 39 -13.67 -14.34 -5.42
C PRO A 39 -14.28 -14.44 -4.02
N VAL A 40 -15.29 -13.62 -3.75
CA VAL A 40 -15.97 -13.54 -2.45
C VAL A 40 -17.05 -14.62 -2.30
N ASP A 41 -17.15 -15.21 -1.10
CA ASP A 41 -18.17 -16.23 -0.79
C ASP A 41 -19.60 -15.65 -0.68
N ARG A 42 -19.72 -14.33 -0.44
CA ARG A 42 -20.97 -13.63 -0.17
C ARG A 42 -20.94 -12.22 -0.77
N PRO A 43 -22.09 -11.67 -1.21
CA PRO A 43 -22.16 -10.32 -1.73
C PRO A 43 -21.81 -9.27 -0.65
N ARG A 44 -21.21 -8.15 -1.07
CA ARG A 44 -20.87 -7.03 -0.18
C ARG A 44 -22.16 -6.37 0.35
N PRO A 45 -22.35 -6.25 1.68
CA PRO A 45 -23.50 -5.54 2.23
C PRO A 45 -23.35 -4.02 2.07
N ALA A 46 -24.47 -3.30 1.98
CA ALA A 46 -24.48 -1.84 1.86
C ALA A 46 -23.90 -1.11 3.09
N VAL A 47 -23.91 -1.75 4.26
CA VAL A 47 -23.33 -1.23 5.50
C VAL A 47 -22.31 -2.23 6.02
N ALA A 48 -21.07 -1.77 6.23
CA ALA A 48 -20.01 -2.61 6.77
C ALA A 48 -20.33 -3.05 8.21
N SER A 49 -20.29 -4.36 8.46
CA SER A 49 -20.53 -4.91 9.80
C SER A 49 -19.34 -4.78 10.74
N TYR A 50 -18.15 -4.50 10.18
CA TYR A 50 -16.84 -4.50 10.86
C TYR A 50 -16.51 -5.79 11.62
N ARG A 51 -17.21 -6.89 11.34
CA ARG A 51 -16.89 -8.22 11.85
C ARG A 51 -15.80 -8.83 10.97
N GLY A 52 -14.74 -9.32 11.59
CA GLY A 52 -13.64 -10.00 10.91
C GLY A 52 -13.03 -11.10 11.77
N GLU A 53 -12.22 -11.94 11.14
CA GLU A 53 -11.47 -13.02 11.77
C GLU A 53 -9.98 -12.86 11.49
N ARG A 54 -9.12 -13.50 12.29
CA ARG A 54 -7.66 -13.53 12.08
C ARG A 54 -7.20 -14.96 11.91
N ILE A 55 -6.65 -15.27 10.75
CA ILE A 55 -6.07 -16.58 10.44
C ILE A 55 -4.53 -16.45 10.44
N PRO A 56 -3.84 -16.80 11.53
CA PRO A 56 -2.39 -16.72 11.56
C PRO A 56 -1.77 -17.83 10.69
N PHE A 57 -0.79 -17.47 9.87
CA PHE A 57 0.07 -18.43 9.18
C PHE A 57 1.53 -18.08 9.46
N ARG A 58 2.44 -19.01 9.13
CA ARG A 58 3.89 -18.82 9.32
C ARG A 58 4.62 -19.11 8.03
N ILE A 59 5.62 -18.28 7.74
CA ILE A 59 6.60 -18.53 6.68
C ILE A 59 7.75 -19.33 7.33
N PRO A 60 8.01 -20.58 6.89
CA PRO A 60 9.11 -21.37 7.44
C PRO A 60 10.47 -20.68 7.26
N ALA A 61 11.37 -20.86 8.21
CA ALA A 61 12.71 -20.22 8.18
C ALA A 61 13.51 -20.46 6.88
N PRO A 62 13.45 -21.65 6.22
CA PRO A 62 14.07 -21.82 4.91
C PRO A 62 13.52 -20.89 3.83
N LEU A 63 12.19 -20.72 3.76
CA LEU A 63 11.54 -19.84 2.79
C LEU A 63 11.83 -18.37 3.09
N HIS A 64 11.84 -17.97 4.37
CA HIS A 64 12.22 -16.62 4.75
C HIS A 64 13.65 -16.27 4.30
N ARG A 65 14.60 -17.20 4.41
CA ARG A 65 15.98 -16.97 3.91
C ARG A 65 16.01 -16.71 2.41
N GLN A 66 15.25 -17.48 1.63
CA GLN A 66 15.14 -17.28 0.18
C GLN A 66 14.52 -15.91 -0.17
N VAL A 67 13.50 -15.46 0.58
CA VAL A 67 12.93 -14.11 0.39
C VAL A 67 13.96 -13.02 0.66
N VAL A 68 14.79 -13.18 1.70
CA VAL A 68 15.85 -12.21 2.01
C VAL A 68 16.95 -12.20 0.94
N GLU A 69 17.31 -13.37 0.41
CA GLU A 69 18.27 -13.49 -0.71
C GLU A 69 17.72 -12.81 -1.96
N LEU A 70 16.48 -13.13 -2.36
CA LEU A 70 15.82 -12.52 -3.51
C LEU A 70 15.73 -10.99 -3.39
N ALA A 71 15.42 -10.48 -2.20
CA ALA A 71 15.39 -9.04 -1.95
C ALA A 71 16.75 -8.38 -2.22
N ARG A 72 17.85 -9.00 -1.75
CA ARG A 72 19.21 -8.47 -1.99
C ARG A 72 19.56 -8.49 -3.47
N ASP A 73 19.29 -9.60 -4.15
CA ASP A 73 19.61 -9.75 -5.58
C ASP A 73 18.85 -8.73 -6.44
N ALA A 74 17.62 -8.39 -6.03
CA ALA A 74 16.78 -7.38 -6.69
C ALA A 74 17.00 -5.93 -6.21
N GLN A 75 17.96 -5.67 -5.30
CA GLN A 75 18.15 -4.37 -4.64
C GLN A 75 16.86 -3.82 -4.00
N ALA A 76 16.04 -4.73 -3.48
CA ALA A 76 14.77 -4.47 -2.83
C ALA A 76 14.84 -4.80 -1.33
N SER A 77 13.76 -4.48 -0.62
CA SER A 77 13.55 -4.95 0.75
C SER A 77 12.72 -6.23 0.78
N PRO A 78 12.84 -7.09 1.81
CA PRO A 78 11.93 -8.23 1.99
C PRO A 78 10.45 -7.81 2.01
N PHE A 79 10.16 -6.59 2.50
CA PHE A 79 8.81 -6.01 2.46
C PHE A 79 8.30 -5.87 1.01
N MET A 80 9.11 -5.29 0.11
CA MET A 80 8.75 -5.16 -1.31
C MET A 80 8.54 -6.52 -1.99
N VAL A 81 9.34 -7.53 -1.63
CA VAL A 81 9.15 -8.90 -2.15
C VAL A 81 7.81 -9.48 -1.71
N LEU A 82 7.45 -9.34 -0.43
CA LEU A 82 6.14 -9.79 0.06
C LEU A 82 4.98 -8.99 -0.53
N GLN A 83 5.15 -7.68 -0.73
CA GLN A 83 4.17 -6.85 -1.43
C GLN A 83 3.96 -7.31 -2.87
N ALA A 84 5.03 -7.62 -3.60
CA ALA A 84 4.96 -8.14 -4.96
C ALA A 84 4.30 -9.53 -5.00
N ALA A 85 4.63 -10.41 -4.05
CA ALA A 85 3.99 -11.72 -3.93
C ALA A 85 2.48 -11.62 -3.66
N LEU A 86 2.06 -10.66 -2.82
CA LEU A 86 0.64 -10.38 -2.59
C LEU A 86 -0.04 -9.84 -3.85
N ALA A 87 0.60 -8.88 -4.54
CA ALA A 87 0.06 -8.32 -5.78
C ALA A 87 -0.01 -9.34 -6.93
N ALA A 88 0.87 -10.34 -6.97
CA ALA A 88 0.83 -11.42 -7.95
C ALA A 88 -0.17 -12.54 -7.61
N LEU A 89 -0.55 -12.66 -6.33
CA LEU A 89 -1.55 -13.62 -5.87
C LEU A 89 -2.99 -13.13 -6.13
N LEU A 90 -3.20 -11.81 -6.05
CA LEU A 90 -4.47 -11.13 -6.31
C LEU A 90 -4.67 -10.93 -7.81
#